data_AF-A0A6J8A6E4-F1
#
_entry.id   AF-A0A6J8A6E4-F1
#
_cell.length_a   1.000
_cell.length_b   1.000
_cell.length_c   1.000
_cell.angle_alpha   90.00
_cell.angle_beta   90.00
_cell.angle_gamma   90.00
#
_symmetry.space_group_name_H-M   'P 1'
#
loop_
_entity.id
_entity.type
_entity.pdbx_description
1 polymer ?
#
loop_
_entity_poly.entity_id
_entity_poly.type
_entity_poly.pdbx_seq_one_letter_code
_entity_poly.pdbx_strand_id
1 'polypeptide(L)'
;MAHCAPTEDNVKQIQADNEDNVKKETSTIRTQTERPRPTRVISVKKQSLNQKGYKDLQHWLTDQNNIYIGRGMTHYVPGAVGSKWKNPFQAKKYGRDKCIDMYREYIMTDTKLYDGKTLLDSIEELRSKTLGCWCNPEPCHGDVLVQMLMRSKKS
;
A
#
# COMPACT_ATOMS: atom_id res chain seq x y z
N MET A 1 11.86 70.51 38.52
CA MET A 1 13.17 69.87 38.28
C MET A 1 12.98 68.99 37.05
N ALA A 2 13.02 69.53 35.83
CA ALA A 2 14.15 70.09 35.09
C ALA A 2 15.11 69.00 34.57
N HIS A 3 15.08 68.84 33.24
CA HIS A 3 16.14 68.33 32.34
C HIS A 3 16.35 66.81 32.33
N CYS A 4 16.71 66.15 31.22
CA CYS A 4 16.97 66.56 29.84
C CYS A 4 16.91 65.28 28.99
N ALA A 5 16.40 65.38 27.77
CA ALA A 5 16.67 64.38 26.73
C ALA A 5 18.08 64.61 26.15
N PRO A 6 18.71 63.56 25.59
CA PRO A 6 19.57 63.68 24.41
C PRO A 6 18.93 62.89 23.25
N THR A 7 18.32 63.55 22.26
CA THR A 7 18.89 64.14 21.02
C THR A 7 19.22 63.14 19.92
N GLU A 8 18.56 63.37 18.79
CA GLU A 8 18.78 62.85 17.45
C GLU A 8 20.17 63.24 16.96
N ASP A 9 21.03 62.26 16.66
CA ASP A 9 22.14 62.41 15.69
C ASP A 9 22.92 61.08 15.59
N ASN A 10 22.36 60.13 14.82
CA ASN A 10 23.14 59.39 13.82
C ASN A 10 22.20 58.60 12.89
N VAL A 11 21.34 59.36 12.21
CA VAL A 11 20.61 58.89 11.04
C VAL A 11 21.58 59.00 9.85
N LYS A 12 21.77 57.87 9.13
CA LYS A 12 22.56 57.66 7.91
C LYS A 12 24.00 57.18 8.12
N GLN A 13 24.18 55.86 8.14
CA GLN A 13 25.11 55.17 7.24
C GLN A 13 25.01 53.63 7.34
N ILE A 14 23.83 53.01 7.22
CA ILE A 14 23.74 51.58 6.87
C ILE A 14 22.44 51.33 6.07
N GLN A 15 22.35 51.95 4.88
CA GLN A 15 21.54 51.45 3.77
C GLN A 15 22.51 50.77 2.80
N ALA A 16 22.07 49.65 2.20
CA ALA A 16 22.86 48.57 1.58
C ALA A 16 23.54 47.74 2.68
N ASP A 17 23.03 46.57 3.08
CA ASP A 17 23.19 45.32 2.33
C ASP A 17 22.15 44.25 2.77
N ASN A 18 20.85 44.50 2.63
CA ASN A 18 19.83 43.53 3.10
C ASN A 18 18.59 43.41 2.20
N GLU A 19 18.75 43.55 0.87
CA GLU A 19 17.66 43.28 -0.09
C GLU A 19 17.98 42.19 -1.13
N ASP A 20 19.17 41.59 -1.11
CA ASP A 20 19.53 40.50 -2.04
C ASP A 20 19.48 39.08 -1.42
N ASN A 21 19.29 38.96 -0.09
CA ASN A 21 19.26 37.64 0.57
C ASN A 21 17.85 37.06 0.77
N VAL A 22 16.80 37.68 0.23
CA VAL A 22 15.41 37.17 0.33
C VAL A 22 14.98 36.41 -0.94
N LYS A 23 15.80 36.40 -2.01
CA LYS A 23 15.43 35.80 -3.30
C LYS A 23 16.23 34.57 -3.71
N LYS A 24 17.08 34.00 -2.84
CA LYS A 24 17.93 32.85 -3.20
C LYS A 24 17.76 31.58 -2.34
N GLU A 25 16.68 31.48 -1.58
CA GLU A 25 16.32 30.24 -0.85
C GLU A 25 14.89 29.77 -1.12
N THR A 26 14.32 30.11 -2.28
CA THR A 26 13.19 29.36 -2.86
C THR A 26 13.69 28.44 -3.98
N SER A 27 14.83 27.79 -3.74
CA SER A 27 15.30 26.68 -4.57
C SER A 27 14.52 25.43 -4.20
N THR A 28 13.46 25.19 -4.96
CA THR A 28 13.05 23.86 -5.43
C THR A 28 13.27 22.72 -4.41
N ILE A 29 12.31 22.54 -3.49
CA ILE A 29 12.11 21.25 -2.84
C ILE A 29 11.72 20.27 -3.96
N ARG A 30 12.72 19.61 -4.55
CA ARG A 30 12.50 18.40 -5.33
C ARG A 30 11.93 17.39 -4.35
N THR A 31 10.61 17.24 -4.35
CA THR A 31 9.95 16.09 -3.73
C THR A 31 10.61 14.86 -4.33
N GLN A 32 11.48 14.22 -3.56
CA GLN A 32 11.99 12.90 -3.90
C GLN A 32 10.73 12.03 -3.99
N THR A 33 10.33 11.69 -5.21
CA THR A 33 9.17 10.83 -5.42
C THR A 33 9.53 9.47 -4.85
N GLU A 34 9.12 9.21 -3.62
CA GLU A 34 9.32 7.91 -2.97
C GLU A 34 8.76 6.84 -3.91
N ARG A 35 9.61 5.88 -4.29
CA ARG A 35 9.19 4.82 -5.20
C ARG A 35 8.03 4.08 -4.54
N PRO A 36 6.88 3.94 -5.22
CA PRO A 36 5.73 3.27 -4.63
C PRO A 36 6.11 1.84 -4.24
N ARG A 37 5.76 1.46 -3.01
CA ARG A 37 6.05 0.13 -2.46
C ARG A 37 5.55 -0.94 -3.43
N PRO A 38 6.34 -1.99 -3.75
CA PRO A 38 5.85 -3.05 -4.63
C PRO A 38 4.75 -3.85 -3.93
N THR A 39 3.74 -4.26 -4.69
CA THR A 39 2.75 -5.23 -4.23
C THR A 39 3.43 -6.55 -3.94
N ARG A 40 3.13 -7.14 -2.78
CA ARG A 40 3.71 -8.42 -2.34
C ARG A 40 2.69 -9.25 -1.58
N VAL A 41 2.94 -10.56 -1.49
CA VAL A 41 2.14 -11.48 -0.69
C VAL A 41 2.86 -11.78 0.63
N ILE A 42 2.11 -11.89 1.73
CA ILE A 42 2.63 -12.37 3.01
C ILE A 42 1.72 -13.45 3.59
N SER A 43 2.28 -14.23 4.52
CA SER A 43 1.50 -15.18 5.31
C SER A 43 0.73 -14.46 6.40
N VAL A 44 -0.59 -14.71 6.49
CA VAL A 44 -1.43 -14.24 7.61
C VAL A 44 -1.66 -15.32 8.68
N LYS A 45 -0.83 -16.37 8.69
CA LYS A 45 -0.77 -17.31 9.81
C LYS A 45 -0.36 -16.54 11.07
N LYS A 46 -1.00 -16.84 12.21
CA LYS A 46 -0.78 -16.12 13.48
C LYS A 46 0.71 -16.04 13.85
N GLN A 47 1.45 -17.14 13.73
CA GLN A 47 2.90 -17.15 14.00
C GLN A 47 3.67 -16.16 13.12
N SER A 48 3.37 -16.13 11.81
CA SER A 48 4.02 -15.21 10.87
C SER A 48 3.67 -13.73 11.14
N LEU A 49 2.45 -13.46 11.60
CA LEU A 49 2.02 -12.12 12.01
C LEU A 49 2.69 -11.67 13.31
N ASN A 50 2.76 -12.57 14.31
CA ASN A 50 3.44 -12.31 15.58
C ASN A 50 4.92 -11.98 15.38
N GLN A 51 5.61 -12.70 14.50
CA GLN A 51 7.01 -12.42 14.13
C GLN A 51 7.21 -11.02 13.51
N LYS A 52 6.13 -10.41 13.01
CA LYS A 52 6.11 -9.07 12.43
C LYS A 52 5.56 -8.01 13.39
N GLY A 53 5.27 -8.37 14.64
CA GLY A 53 4.73 -7.46 15.66
C GLY A 53 3.21 -7.31 15.65
N TYR A 54 2.48 -8.08 14.84
CA TYR A 54 1.02 -8.06 14.83
C TYR A 54 0.45 -9.14 15.75
N LYS A 55 -0.63 -8.84 16.47
CA LYS A 55 -1.24 -9.77 17.42
C LYS A 55 -2.02 -10.89 16.72
N ASP A 56 -2.69 -10.53 15.63
CA ASP A 56 -3.58 -11.35 14.83
C ASP A 56 -3.89 -10.66 13.49
N LEU A 57 -4.75 -11.29 12.68
CA LEU A 57 -5.17 -10.76 11.40
C LEU A 57 -5.91 -9.42 11.53
N GLN A 58 -6.72 -9.24 12.58
CA GLN A 58 -7.48 -8.01 12.77
C GLN A 58 -6.54 -6.83 13.08
N HIS A 59 -5.53 -7.02 13.93
CA HIS A 59 -4.49 -6.03 14.14
C HIS A 59 -3.70 -5.75 12.85
N TRP A 60 -3.39 -6.77 12.05
CA TRP A 60 -2.71 -6.56 10.76
C TRP A 60 -3.52 -5.74 9.76
N LEU A 61 -4.85 -5.88 9.77
CA LEU A 61 -5.79 -5.18 8.90
C LEU A 61 -6.05 -3.72 9.30
N THR A 62 -5.49 -3.21 10.40
CA THR A 62 -5.61 -1.79 10.76
C THR A 62 -4.85 -0.88 9.79
N ASP A 63 -3.83 -1.41 9.10
CA ASP A 63 -3.13 -0.72 8.02
C ASP A 63 -3.94 -0.84 6.71
N GLN A 64 -4.34 0.31 6.16
CA GLN A 64 -5.13 0.43 4.93
C GLN A 64 -4.41 -0.06 3.66
N ASN A 65 -3.09 -0.32 3.74
CA ASN A 65 -2.32 -0.92 2.66
C ASN A 65 -2.35 -2.45 2.69
N ASN A 66 -2.88 -3.04 3.75
CA ASN A 66 -2.99 -4.48 3.90
C ASN A 66 -4.37 -4.95 3.43
N ILE A 67 -4.38 -5.94 2.54
CA ILE A 67 -5.60 -6.53 1.98
C ILE A 67 -5.57 -8.03 2.23
N TYR A 68 -6.58 -8.53 2.94
CA TYR A 68 -6.80 -9.98 3.02
C TYR A 68 -7.46 -10.47 1.72
N ILE A 69 -6.84 -11.46 1.06
CA ILE A 69 -7.26 -11.97 -0.25
C ILE A 69 -7.86 -13.38 -0.19
N GLY A 70 -8.12 -13.91 0.99
CA GLY A 70 -8.58 -15.29 1.15
C GLY A 70 -10.10 -15.43 1.32
N ARG A 71 -10.51 -16.64 1.70
CA ARG A 71 -11.92 -17.01 1.92
C ARG A 71 -12.46 -16.43 3.23
N GLY A 72 -13.79 -16.31 3.32
CA GLY A 72 -14.45 -15.85 4.53
C GLY A 72 -14.37 -16.88 5.66
N MET A 73 -13.75 -16.52 6.76
CA MET A 73 -13.58 -17.36 7.96
C MET A 73 -13.80 -16.55 9.24
N THR A 74 -14.61 -15.49 9.18
CA THR A 74 -14.86 -14.57 10.30
C THR A 74 -15.33 -15.25 11.58
N HIS A 75 -16.04 -16.39 11.46
CA HIS A 75 -16.45 -17.21 12.59
C HIS A 75 -15.26 -17.76 13.40
N TYR A 76 -14.13 -18.04 12.74
CA TYR A 76 -12.94 -18.63 13.37
C TYR A 76 -11.81 -17.61 13.58
N VAL A 77 -11.71 -16.62 12.69
CA VAL A 77 -10.64 -15.63 12.69
C VAL A 77 -11.25 -14.24 12.49
N PRO A 78 -11.28 -13.38 13.53
CA PRO A 78 -11.69 -12.00 13.39
C PRO A 78 -10.91 -11.28 12.27
N GLY A 79 -11.62 -10.49 11.45
CA GLY A 79 -11.06 -9.79 10.30
C GLY A 79 -10.97 -10.62 9.01
N ALA A 80 -11.15 -11.94 9.04
CA ALA A 80 -11.10 -12.80 7.85
C ALA A 80 -12.37 -12.74 6.99
N VAL A 81 -12.78 -11.54 6.59
CA VAL A 81 -13.93 -11.31 5.70
C VAL A 81 -13.57 -11.82 4.30
N GLY A 82 -14.51 -12.51 3.64
CA GLY A 82 -14.25 -13.11 2.34
C GLY A 82 -13.95 -12.06 1.27
N SER A 83 -12.81 -12.20 0.58
CA SER A 83 -12.36 -11.27 -0.45
C SER A 83 -12.96 -11.61 -1.82
N LYS A 84 -13.15 -10.60 -2.70
CA LYS A 84 -13.39 -10.83 -4.14
C LYS A 84 -12.21 -11.52 -4.82
N TRP A 85 -11.01 -11.31 -4.28
CA TRP A 85 -9.74 -11.91 -4.73
C TRP A 85 -9.50 -13.34 -4.22
N LYS A 86 -10.49 -13.99 -3.60
CA LYS A 86 -10.33 -15.37 -3.11
C LYS A 86 -10.22 -16.35 -4.28
N ASN A 87 -9.41 -17.39 -4.11
CA ASN A 87 -9.45 -18.54 -5.02
C ASN A 87 -10.73 -19.37 -4.78
N PRO A 88 -11.63 -19.54 -5.77
CA PRO A 88 -12.84 -20.35 -5.63
C PRO A 88 -12.55 -21.86 -5.61
N PHE A 89 -11.41 -22.31 -6.14
CA PHE A 89 -11.00 -23.71 -6.18
C PHE A 89 -10.43 -24.17 -4.83
N GLN A 90 -10.75 -25.41 -4.47
CA GLN A 90 -10.37 -25.98 -3.17
C GLN A 90 -9.21 -26.96 -3.35
N ALA A 91 -8.10 -26.70 -2.65
CA ALA A 91 -6.90 -27.54 -2.73
C ALA A 91 -7.18 -29.01 -2.32
N LYS A 92 -8.13 -29.26 -1.41
CA LYS A 92 -8.54 -30.62 -1.03
C LYS A 92 -9.10 -31.43 -2.21
N LYS A 93 -9.69 -30.76 -3.21
CA LYS A 93 -10.29 -31.41 -4.39
C LYS A 93 -9.31 -31.58 -5.54
N TYR A 94 -8.46 -30.58 -5.79
CA TYR A 94 -7.66 -30.54 -7.02
C TYR A 94 -6.14 -30.54 -6.77
N GLY A 95 -5.68 -30.43 -5.52
CA GLY A 95 -4.29 -30.11 -5.20
C GLY A 95 -4.00 -28.61 -5.29
N ARG A 96 -2.90 -28.17 -4.66
CA ARG A 96 -2.51 -26.75 -4.58
C ARG A 96 -2.14 -26.20 -5.95
N ASP A 97 -1.23 -26.85 -6.67
CA ASP A 97 -0.68 -26.33 -7.92
C ASP A 97 -1.76 -26.20 -8.99
N LYS A 98 -2.58 -27.25 -9.16
CA LYS A 98 -3.73 -27.20 -10.06
C LYS A 98 -4.73 -26.10 -9.69
N CYS A 99 -4.97 -25.87 -8.40
CA CYS A 99 -5.84 -24.77 -7.97
C CYS A 99 -5.26 -23.39 -8.33
N ILE A 100 -3.94 -23.24 -8.37
CA ILE A 100 -3.27 -21.98 -8.77
C ILE A 100 -3.39 -21.81 -10.28
N ASP A 101 -3.20 -22.87 -11.06
CA ASP A 101 -3.36 -22.82 -12.51
C ASP A 101 -4.80 -22.50 -12.92
N MET A 102 -5.77 -23.19 -12.32
CA MET A 102 -7.19 -22.89 -12.52
C MET A 102 -7.52 -21.45 -12.10
N TYR A 103 -6.89 -20.94 -11.03
CA TYR A 103 -7.11 -19.56 -10.61
C TYR A 103 -6.51 -18.54 -11.57
N ARG A 104 -5.36 -18.85 -12.18
CA ARG A 104 -4.76 -18.02 -13.23
C ARG A 104 -5.69 -17.87 -14.42
N GLU A 105 -6.26 -18.98 -14.89
CA GLU A 105 -7.25 -18.97 -15.97
C GLU A 105 -8.51 -18.23 -15.55
N TYR A 106 -9.04 -18.53 -14.36
CA TYR A 106 -10.21 -17.85 -13.80
C TYR A 106 -10.07 -16.33 -13.81
N ILE A 107 -8.96 -15.75 -13.34
CA ILE A 107 -8.80 -14.29 -13.37
C ILE A 107 -8.80 -13.71 -14.79
N MET A 108 -8.29 -14.44 -15.78
CA MET A 108 -8.24 -13.96 -17.17
C MET A 108 -9.57 -14.08 -17.91
N THR A 109 -10.37 -15.09 -17.57
CA THR A 109 -11.60 -15.42 -18.31
C THR A 109 -12.88 -15.14 -17.54
N ASP A 110 -12.81 -14.81 -16.24
CA ASP A 110 -13.98 -14.55 -15.41
C ASP A 110 -14.71 -13.30 -15.89
N THR A 111 -15.99 -13.49 -16.23
CA THR A 111 -16.91 -12.42 -16.62
C THR A 111 -17.74 -11.92 -15.45
N LYS A 112 -17.59 -12.52 -14.27
CA LYS A 112 -18.31 -12.08 -13.08
C LYS A 112 -17.86 -10.68 -12.66
N LEU A 113 -18.86 -9.84 -12.40
CA LEU A 113 -18.64 -8.47 -11.97
C LEU A 113 -18.63 -8.35 -10.44
N TYR A 114 -17.68 -7.57 -9.95
CA TYR A 114 -17.56 -7.10 -8.58
C TYR A 114 -17.56 -5.58 -8.65
N ASP A 115 -18.59 -4.95 -8.08
CA ASP A 115 -18.78 -3.49 -8.16
C ASP A 115 -18.75 -2.96 -9.61
N GLY A 116 -19.33 -3.74 -10.53
CA GLY A 116 -19.42 -3.41 -11.96
C GLY A 116 -18.17 -3.70 -12.79
N LYS A 117 -17.12 -4.30 -12.22
CA LYS A 117 -15.86 -4.62 -12.93
C LYS A 117 -15.49 -6.09 -12.81
N THR A 118 -14.80 -6.64 -13.81
CA THR A 118 -14.20 -7.97 -13.67
C THR A 118 -13.02 -7.93 -12.69
N LEU A 119 -12.56 -9.09 -12.23
CA LEU A 119 -11.36 -9.15 -11.38
C LEU A 119 -10.12 -8.62 -12.13
N LEU A 120 -10.03 -8.86 -13.43
CA LEU A 120 -8.93 -8.37 -14.25
C LEU A 120 -8.95 -6.84 -14.35
N ASP A 121 -10.12 -6.24 -14.59
CA ASP A 121 -10.26 -4.77 -14.66
C ASP A 121 -9.99 -4.07 -13.32
N SER A 122 -10.22 -4.78 -12.22
CA SER A 122 -9.94 -4.31 -10.86
C SER A 122 -8.49 -4.54 -10.41
N ILE A 123 -7.61 -5.16 -11.22
CA ILE A 123 -6.29 -5.62 -10.74
C ILE A 123 -5.41 -4.48 -10.19
N GLU A 124 -5.57 -3.28 -10.76
CA GLU A 124 -4.85 -2.07 -10.35
C GLU A 124 -5.13 -1.65 -8.91
N GLU A 125 -6.27 -2.06 -8.31
CA GLU A 125 -6.58 -1.82 -6.89
C GLU A 125 -5.55 -2.44 -5.94
N LEU A 126 -4.87 -3.50 -6.39
CA LEU A 126 -3.85 -4.20 -5.62
C LEU A 126 -2.48 -3.50 -5.69
N ARG A 127 -2.34 -2.43 -6.47
CA ARG A 127 -1.08 -1.71 -6.62
C ARG A 127 -0.62 -1.11 -5.30
N SER A 128 0.63 -1.40 -4.95
CA SER A 128 1.27 -0.95 -3.72
C SER A 128 0.66 -1.48 -2.42
N LYS A 129 -0.13 -2.57 -2.51
CA LYS A 129 -0.77 -3.24 -1.37
C LYS A 129 0.03 -4.46 -0.89
N THR A 130 -0.09 -4.77 0.39
CA THR A 130 0.40 -6.05 0.95
C THR A 130 -0.77 -7.02 0.98
N LEU A 131 -0.66 -8.12 0.25
CA LEU A 131 -1.72 -9.13 0.14
C LEU A 131 -1.52 -10.22 1.19
N GLY A 132 -2.52 -10.44 2.03
CA GLY A 132 -2.50 -11.42 3.09
C GLY A 132 -3.19 -12.71 2.68
N CYS A 133 -2.46 -13.83 2.69
CA CYS A 133 -3.01 -15.16 2.41
C CYS A 133 -2.44 -16.25 3.33
N TRP A 134 -3.25 -17.26 3.64
CA TRP A 134 -2.83 -18.40 4.44
C TRP A 134 -1.95 -19.42 3.70
N CYS A 135 -1.97 -19.43 2.36
CA CYS A 135 -1.15 -20.34 1.57
C CYS A 135 0.34 -20.02 1.68
N ASN A 136 0.70 -18.73 1.64
CA ASN A 136 2.09 -18.27 1.70
C ASN A 136 2.82 -18.81 2.95
N PRO A 137 4.10 -19.25 2.86
CA PRO A 137 5.05 -19.10 1.75
C PRO A 137 4.98 -20.15 0.64
N GLU A 138 4.09 -21.14 0.77
CA GLU A 138 3.85 -22.11 -0.29
C GLU A 138 3.20 -21.43 -1.51
N PRO A 139 3.22 -22.07 -2.70
CA PRO A 139 2.57 -21.54 -3.89
C PRO A 139 1.19 -20.96 -3.56
N CYS A 140 1.00 -19.67 -3.90
CA CYS A 140 -0.14 -18.89 -3.45
C CYS A 140 -0.91 -18.30 -4.63
N HIS A 141 -2.23 -18.22 -4.50
CA HIS A 141 -3.06 -17.52 -5.48
C HIS A 141 -2.75 -16.01 -5.52
N GLY A 142 -2.20 -15.45 -4.44
CA GLY A 142 -1.71 -14.07 -4.40
C GLY A 142 -0.55 -13.83 -5.37
N ASP A 143 0.28 -14.85 -5.64
CA ASP A 143 1.40 -14.72 -6.59
C ASP A 143 0.89 -14.51 -8.01
N VAL A 144 -0.24 -15.14 -8.35
CA VAL A 144 -0.95 -14.93 -9.62
C VAL A 144 -1.40 -13.47 -9.74
N LEU A 145 -1.99 -12.90 -8.69
CA LEU A 145 -2.43 -11.50 -8.68
C LEU A 145 -1.27 -10.52 -8.89
N VAL A 146 -0.14 -10.75 -8.19
CA VAL A 146 1.08 -9.96 -8.38
C VAL A 146 1.59 -10.07 -9.82
N GLN A 147 1.62 -11.27 -10.38
CA GLN A 147 2.02 -11.49 -11.78
C GLN A 147 1.11 -10.75 -12.77
N MET A 148 -0.21 -10.78 -12.58
CA MET A 148 -1.14 -10.03 -13.45
C MET A 148 -0.91 -8.52 -13.36
N LEU A 149 -0.73 -8.00 -12.15
CA LEU A 149 -0.46 -6.58 -11.92
C LEU A 149 0.85 -6.11 -12.59
N MET A 150 1.87 -6.97 -12.62
CA MET A 150 3.13 -6.67 -13.30
C MET A 150 2.98 -6.66 -14.83
N ARG A 151 2.10 -7.51 -15.38
CA ARG A 151 1.82 -7.56 -16.82
C ARG A 151 1.01 -6.36 -17.31
N SER A 152 0.11 -5.82 -16.48
CA SER A 152 -0.71 -4.65 -16.85
C SER A 152 0.11 -3.36 -17.09
N LYS A 153 1.33 -3.24 -16.51
CA LYS A 153 2.22 -2.07 -16.69
C LYS A 153 2.83 -1.93 -18.10
N LYS A 154 2.56 -2.84 -19.04
CA LYS A 154 3.28 -2.94 -20.33
C LYS A 154 2.49 -2.46 -21.57
N SER A 155 1.42 -1.69 -21.39
CA SER A 155 0.67 -1.06 -22.49
C SER A 155 0.94 0.43 -22.61
#